data_AF-A0A955ZGQ0-F1
#
_entry.id   AF-A0A955ZGQ0-F1
#
_cell.length_a   1.000
_cell.length_b   1.000
_cell.length_c   1.000
_cell.angle_alpha   90.00
_cell.angle_beta   90.00
_cell.angle_gamma   90.00
#
_symmetry.space_group_name_H-M   'P 1'
#
loop_
_entity.id
_entity.type
_entity.pdbx_description
1 polymer ?
#
loop_
_entity_poly.entity_id
_entity_poly.type
_entity_poly.pdbx_seq_one_letter_code
_entity_poly.pdbx_strand_id
1 'polypeptide(L)'
;MESRATAEKRFAGIARSIARTAERLTRCDGEGENACEPIEWKGTPRSLALAALTVALHESGLREDVQFGHPPLGRGPQGEACLVQVALDQAPLNAAWLSPEERQRIAGSVKRREKFAKTLLGDDPAALDRCFEVGMRMLARARVSCGAAGVPWDFGMFSMYGGGKSCNVPPIGRTRSRTFQKLNATEPKLAEELAELVE
;
A
#
# COMPACT_ATOMS: atom_id res chain seq x y z
N MET A 1 18.32 -17.69 8.92
CA MET A 1 16.94 -18.14 8.69
C MET A 1 16.09 -17.50 9.79
N GLU A 2 15.02 -16.78 9.44
CA GLU A 2 14.15 -16.10 10.42
C GLU A 2 13.42 -17.13 11.29
N SER A 3 13.22 -16.84 12.59
CA SER A 3 12.42 -17.70 13.46
C SER A 3 10.93 -17.53 13.20
N ARG A 4 10.12 -18.57 13.47
CA ARG A 4 8.66 -18.49 13.34
C ARG A 4 8.06 -17.33 14.14
N ALA A 5 8.48 -17.17 15.40
CA ALA A 5 7.99 -16.12 16.28
C ALA A 5 8.36 -14.71 15.78
N THR A 6 9.54 -14.55 15.17
CA THR A 6 9.94 -13.29 14.53
C THR A 6 9.06 -12.98 13.31
N ALA A 7 8.83 -13.98 12.45
CA ALA A 7 7.97 -13.84 11.28
C ALA A 7 6.51 -13.51 11.65
N GLU A 8 5.97 -14.16 12.68
CA GLU A 8 4.61 -13.91 13.19
C GLU A 8 4.46 -12.47 13.71
N LYS A 9 5.41 -11.99 14.52
CA LYS A 9 5.42 -10.59 14.98
C LYS A 9 5.48 -9.60 13.82
N ARG A 10 6.33 -9.87 12.83
CA ARG A 10 6.46 -9.03 11.63
C ARG A 10 5.15 -8.99 10.83
N PHE A 11 4.54 -10.14 10.56
CA PHE A 11 3.25 -10.21 9.86
C PHE A 11 2.13 -9.53 10.65
N ALA A 12 2.09 -9.67 11.97
CA ALA A 12 1.12 -8.98 12.82
C ALA A 12 1.31 -7.46 12.78
N GLY A 13 2.55 -6.97 12.82
CA GLY A 13 2.87 -5.54 12.66
C GLY A 13 2.39 -5.00 11.31
N ILE A 14 2.70 -5.71 10.22
CA ILE A 14 2.25 -5.35 8.87
C ILE A 14 0.72 -5.32 8.78
N ALA A 15 0.04 -6.36 9.27
CA ALA A 15 -1.41 -6.44 9.25
C ALA A 15 -2.06 -5.29 10.03
N ARG A 16 -1.52 -4.94 11.21
CA ARG A 16 -1.97 -3.80 12.01
C ARG A 16 -1.80 -2.47 11.27
N SER A 17 -0.64 -2.22 10.67
CA SER A 17 -0.41 -0.99 9.89
C SER A 17 -1.33 -0.90 8.67
N ILE A 18 -1.59 -2.00 7.97
CA ILE A 18 -2.58 -2.05 6.88
C ILE A 18 -3.98 -1.70 7.40
N ALA A 19 -4.45 -2.40 8.43
CA ALA A 19 -5.81 -2.22 8.96
C ALA A 19 -6.01 -0.78 9.47
N ARG A 20 -5.11 -0.30 10.33
CA ARG A 20 -5.14 1.06 10.89
C ARG A 20 -5.11 2.13 9.80
N THR A 21 -4.25 1.97 8.80
CA THR A 21 -4.15 2.94 7.70
C THR A 21 -5.42 2.95 6.86
N ALA A 22 -5.98 1.78 6.55
CA ALA A 22 -7.23 1.69 5.79
C ALA A 22 -8.41 2.32 6.55
N GLU A 23 -8.53 2.07 7.86
CA GLU A 23 -9.53 2.70 8.71
C GLU A 23 -9.38 4.21 8.76
N ARG A 24 -8.16 4.71 9.02
CA ARG A 24 -7.88 6.14 9.06
C ARG A 24 -8.24 6.82 7.74
N LEU A 25 -7.84 6.25 6.61
CA LEU A 25 -8.09 6.87 5.29
C LEU A 25 -9.57 6.85 4.90
N THR A 26 -10.30 5.79 5.23
CA THR A 26 -11.72 5.66 4.86
C THR A 26 -12.68 6.38 5.80
N ARG A 27 -12.26 6.69 7.04
CA ARG A 27 -13.01 7.52 7.99
C ARG A 27 -12.68 9.00 7.91
N CYS A 28 -11.66 9.36 7.13
CA CYS A 28 -11.26 10.74 6.94
C CYS A 28 -12.35 11.50 6.15
N ASP A 29 -13.02 12.45 6.81
CA ASP A 29 -14.02 13.34 6.22
C ASP A 29 -13.44 14.71 5.81
N GLY A 30 -12.21 15.01 6.22
CA GLY A 30 -11.54 16.28 5.94
C GLY A 30 -11.95 17.43 6.86
N GLU A 31 -12.71 17.15 7.92
CA GLU A 31 -13.19 18.14 8.88
C GLU A 31 -12.45 18.02 10.24
N GLY A 32 -12.26 19.15 10.95
CA GLY A 32 -11.70 19.20 12.31
C GLY A 32 -10.22 19.61 12.45
N GLU A 33 -9.73 19.70 13.70
CA GLU A 33 -8.36 20.15 14.05
C GLU A 33 -7.25 19.20 13.55
N ASN A 34 -7.59 17.95 13.24
CA ASN A 34 -6.71 16.95 12.63
C ASN A 34 -7.10 16.70 11.17
N ALA A 35 -7.28 17.77 10.39
CA ALA A 35 -7.63 17.71 8.98
C ALA A 35 -6.73 16.73 8.22
N CYS A 36 -7.27 15.56 7.89
CA CYS A 36 -6.64 14.57 7.04
C CYS A 36 -7.16 14.75 5.60
N GLU A 37 -6.38 14.34 4.60
CA GLU A 37 -6.82 14.41 3.22
C GLU A 37 -7.70 13.18 2.89
N PRO A 38 -8.98 13.34 2.54
CA PRO A 38 -9.86 12.21 2.26
C PRO A 38 -9.43 11.42 1.01
N ILE A 39 -9.87 10.16 0.91
CA ILE A 39 -9.73 9.36 -0.31
C ILE A 39 -11.10 8.96 -0.83
N GLU A 40 -11.25 8.87 -2.16
CA GLU A 40 -12.46 8.31 -2.75
C GLU A 40 -12.34 6.78 -2.81
N TRP A 41 -12.96 6.08 -1.85
CA TRP A 41 -13.03 4.63 -1.82
C TRP A 41 -14.47 4.14 -1.65
N LYS A 42 -15.03 3.56 -2.71
CA LYS A 42 -16.39 2.97 -2.68
C LYS A 42 -16.34 1.57 -2.05
N GLY A 43 -16.30 1.46 -0.72
CA GLY A 43 -16.23 0.18 -0.02
C GLY A 43 -15.97 0.33 1.47
N THR A 44 -15.68 -0.79 2.14
CA THR A 44 -15.35 -0.80 3.57
C THR A 44 -13.85 -0.57 3.79
N PRO A 45 -13.43 -0.16 5.01
CA PRO A 45 -12.02 -0.15 5.38
C PRO A 45 -11.36 -1.51 5.12
N ARG A 46 -12.07 -2.60 5.41
CA ARG A 46 -11.63 -3.97 5.12
C ARG A 46 -11.31 -4.19 3.65
N SER A 47 -12.13 -3.69 2.72
CA SER A 47 -11.86 -3.91 1.29
C SER A 47 -10.63 -3.12 0.82
N LEU A 48 -10.35 -1.95 1.37
CA LEU A 48 -9.11 -1.22 1.11
C LEU A 48 -7.89 -1.95 1.70
N ALA A 49 -8.00 -2.40 2.96
CA ALA A 49 -6.97 -3.19 3.62
C ALA A 49 -6.61 -4.45 2.80
N LEU A 50 -7.62 -5.18 2.32
CA LEU A 50 -7.42 -6.37 1.49
C LEU A 50 -6.83 -6.04 0.11
N ALA A 51 -7.16 -4.90 -0.48
CA ALA A 51 -6.54 -4.45 -1.72
C ALA A 51 -5.04 -4.16 -1.52
N ALA A 52 -4.67 -3.46 -0.44
CA ALA A 52 -3.28 -3.21 -0.09
C ALA A 52 -2.51 -4.49 0.25
N LEU A 53 -3.11 -5.39 1.03
CA LEU A 53 -2.54 -6.71 1.34
C LEU A 53 -2.33 -7.54 0.06
N THR A 54 -3.27 -7.49 -0.87
CA THR A 54 -3.12 -8.16 -2.18
C THR A 54 -1.88 -7.64 -2.90
N VAL A 55 -1.70 -6.33 -2.99
CA VAL A 55 -0.48 -5.77 -3.60
C VAL A 55 0.75 -6.23 -2.82
N ALA A 56 0.76 -6.11 -1.50
CA ALA A 56 1.92 -6.44 -0.70
C ALA A 56 2.35 -7.92 -0.84
N LEU A 57 1.40 -8.85 -0.93
CA LEU A 57 1.66 -10.25 -1.22
C LEU A 57 2.30 -10.47 -2.60
N HIS A 58 1.82 -9.76 -3.63
CA HIS A 58 2.29 -9.93 -5.01
C HIS A 58 3.63 -9.23 -5.30
N GLU A 59 3.92 -8.11 -4.64
CA GLU A 59 5.15 -7.35 -4.89
C GLU A 59 6.31 -7.82 -4.01
N SER A 60 6.10 -7.84 -2.69
CA SER A 60 7.18 -8.12 -1.74
C SER A 60 7.13 -9.53 -1.17
N GLY A 61 6.01 -10.24 -1.32
CA GLY A 61 5.74 -11.45 -0.56
C GLY A 61 5.70 -11.19 0.94
N LEU A 62 5.43 -9.94 1.34
CA LEU A 62 5.53 -9.46 2.73
C LEU A 62 6.92 -9.63 3.35
N ARG A 63 7.98 -9.70 2.53
CA ARG A 63 9.34 -9.92 3.03
C ARG A 63 10.00 -8.62 3.47
N GLU A 64 10.86 -8.74 4.46
CA GLU A 64 11.60 -7.65 5.07
C GLU A 64 12.73 -7.13 4.17
N ASP A 65 13.43 -8.04 3.49
CA ASP A 65 14.55 -7.72 2.59
C ASP A 65 14.17 -6.80 1.42
N VAL A 66 12.89 -6.82 1.00
CA VAL A 66 12.34 -5.91 -0.02
C VAL A 66 12.14 -4.48 0.54
N GLN A 67 11.91 -4.32 1.85
CA GLN A 67 11.65 -3.04 2.53
C GLN A 67 12.91 -2.33 3.01
N PHE A 68 13.96 -3.06 3.35
CA PHE A 68 15.26 -2.48 3.73
C PHE A 68 16.20 -2.41 2.54
N GLY A 69 15.94 -3.27 1.55
CA GLY A 69 16.57 -3.40 0.26
C GLY A 69 18.07 -3.62 0.26
N HIS A 70 18.57 -4.07 -0.88
CA HIS A 70 20.00 -4.34 -1.02
C HIS A 70 20.76 -3.00 -1.20
N PRO A 71 21.98 -2.86 -0.63
CA PRO A 71 22.84 -1.71 -0.89
C PRO A 71 23.01 -1.45 -2.41
N PRO A 72 23.18 -0.20 -2.87
CA PRO A 72 23.53 1.01 -2.10
C PRO A 72 22.36 1.92 -1.70
N LEU A 73 21.12 1.62 -2.12
CA LEU A 73 19.97 2.49 -1.89
C LEU A 73 18.90 1.90 -0.96
N GLY A 74 19.10 0.66 -0.51
CA GLY A 74 18.13 -0.02 0.33
C GLY A 74 16.83 -0.25 -0.41
N ARG A 75 16.90 -0.64 -1.69
CA ARG A 75 15.69 -0.99 -2.48
C ARG A 75 15.61 -2.48 -2.77
N GLY A 76 14.39 -2.99 -2.92
CA GLY A 76 14.14 -4.33 -3.45
C GLY A 76 14.75 -4.52 -4.86
N PRO A 77 14.89 -5.76 -5.34
CA PRO A 77 15.54 -6.06 -6.62
C PRO A 77 14.88 -5.38 -7.84
N GLN A 78 13.62 -4.93 -7.72
CA GLN A 78 12.89 -4.18 -8.75
C GLN A 78 12.86 -2.66 -8.47
N GLY A 79 13.63 -2.18 -7.50
CA GLY A 79 13.63 -0.78 -7.08
C GLY A 79 12.52 -0.42 -6.08
N GLU A 80 11.86 -1.41 -5.47
CA GLU A 80 10.83 -1.15 -4.46
C GLU A 80 11.43 -0.52 -3.20
N ALA A 81 10.69 0.39 -2.58
CA ALA A 81 11.11 1.04 -1.34
C ALA A 81 10.08 0.86 -0.20
N CYS A 82 9.17 -0.09 -0.36
CA CYS A 82 7.97 -0.24 0.46
C CYS A 82 7.35 -1.62 0.14
N LEU A 83 6.58 -2.18 1.07
CA LEU A 83 5.87 -3.45 0.90
C LEU A 83 4.93 -3.47 -0.30
N VAL A 84 4.43 -2.30 -0.69
CA VAL A 84 3.63 -2.09 -1.89
C VAL A 84 4.43 -1.27 -2.90
N GLN A 85 4.30 -1.60 -4.18
CA GLN A 85 5.03 -0.91 -5.23
C GLN A 85 4.58 0.55 -5.31
N VAL A 86 5.49 1.49 -5.13
CA VAL A 86 5.20 2.93 -5.25
C VAL A 86 6.02 3.52 -6.38
N ALA A 87 5.35 4.11 -7.37
CA ALA A 87 6.02 4.84 -8.44
C ALA A 87 6.66 6.10 -7.85
N LEU A 88 7.99 6.22 -7.91
CA LEU A 88 8.75 7.24 -7.18
C LEU A 88 8.42 8.69 -7.54
N ASP A 89 7.93 8.91 -8.76
CA ASP A 89 7.44 10.20 -9.24
C ASP A 89 6.03 10.52 -8.70
N GLN A 90 5.21 9.50 -8.42
CA GLN A 90 3.85 9.65 -7.89
C GLN A 90 3.79 9.58 -6.37
N ALA A 91 4.72 8.86 -5.74
CA ALA A 91 4.70 8.60 -4.30
C ALA A 91 4.61 9.89 -3.45
N PRO A 92 5.38 10.96 -3.74
CA PRO A 92 5.26 12.22 -2.99
C PRO A 92 3.89 12.89 -3.16
N LEU A 93 3.25 12.77 -4.33
CA LEU A 93 1.94 13.37 -4.61
C LEU A 93 0.79 12.68 -3.86
N ASN A 94 1.08 11.56 -3.19
CA ASN A 94 0.14 10.78 -2.40
C ASN A 94 0.51 10.77 -0.90
N ALA A 95 1.46 11.59 -0.46
CA ALA A 95 1.87 11.66 0.94
C ALA A 95 1.12 12.80 1.67
N ALA A 96 0.02 12.50 2.36
CA ALA A 96 -0.83 13.56 2.90
C ALA A 96 -0.17 14.40 3.99
N TRP A 97 0.81 13.82 4.69
CA TRP A 97 1.60 14.48 5.72
C TRP A 97 2.59 15.54 5.18
N LEU A 98 2.69 15.70 3.85
CA LEU A 98 3.44 16.77 3.21
C LEU A 98 2.50 17.86 2.70
N SER A 99 2.93 19.12 2.79
CA SER A 99 2.23 20.24 2.14
C SER A 99 2.20 20.07 0.61
N PRO A 100 1.17 20.57 -0.09
CA PRO A 100 1.09 20.49 -1.54
C PRO A 100 2.34 20.98 -2.27
N GLU A 101 2.92 22.10 -1.80
CA GLU A 101 4.14 22.69 -2.35
C GLU A 101 5.34 21.75 -2.18
N GLU A 102 5.45 21.11 -1.01
CA GLU A 102 6.50 20.15 -0.74
C GLU A 102 6.37 18.89 -1.61
N ARG A 103 5.14 18.38 -1.81
CA ARG A 103 4.88 17.24 -2.69
C ARG A 103 5.37 17.53 -4.10
N GLN A 104 5.00 18.68 -4.67
CA GLN A 104 5.43 19.09 -6.01
C GLN A 104 6.95 19.27 -6.09
N ARG A 105 7.55 19.89 -5.08
CA ARG A 105 9.00 20.11 -5.01
C ARG A 105 9.80 18.80 -4.95
N ILE A 106 9.31 17.79 -4.22
CA ILE A 106 9.93 16.46 -4.19
C ILE A 106 9.68 15.75 -5.52
N ALA A 107 8.43 15.76 -6.01
CA ALA A 107 8.06 15.15 -7.28
C ALA A 107 8.83 15.76 -8.46
N GLY A 108 9.28 17.01 -8.41
CA GLY A 108 10.07 17.62 -9.49
C GLY A 108 11.56 17.21 -9.55
N SER A 109 12.10 16.50 -8.56
CA SER A 109 13.55 16.26 -8.44
C SER A 109 13.90 14.81 -8.15
N VAL A 110 14.64 14.15 -9.04
CA VAL A 110 15.09 12.74 -8.86
C VAL A 110 15.75 12.53 -7.51
N LYS A 111 16.76 13.34 -7.15
CA LYS A 111 17.47 13.23 -5.87
C LYS A 111 16.53 13.35 -4.66
N ARG A 112 15.51 14.21 -4.73
CA ARG A 112 14.53 14.36 -3.64
C ARG A 112 13.57 13.19 -3.59
N ARG A 113 13.11 12.67 -4.74
CA ARG A 113 12.31 11.44 -4.81
C ARG A 113 13.06 10.27 -4.16
N GLU A 114 14.36 10.15 -4.41
CA GLU A 114 15.18 9.10 -3.77
C GLU A 114 15.26 9.27 -2.24
N LYS A 115 15.45 10.50 -1.76
CA LYS A 115 15.44 10.79 -0.32
C LYS A 115 14.06 10.50 0.30
N PHE A 116 12.98 10.86 -0.39
CA PHE A 116 11.62 10.57 0.04
C PHE A 116 11.35 9.06 0.07
N ALA A 117 11.79 8.31 -0.94
CA ALA A 117 11.65 6.86 -0.99
C ALA A 117 12.26 6.19 0.25
N LYS A 118 13.40 6.71 0.74
CA LYS A 118 14.03 6.21 1.97
C LYS A 118 13.18 6.38 3.23
N THR A 119 12.22 7.31 3.23
CA THR A 119 11.29 7.51 4.36
C THR A 119 10.15 6.49 4.38
N LEU A 120 10.02 5.68 3.31
CA LEU A 120 9.07 4.58 3.19
C LEU A 120 9.73 3.22 3.50
N LEU A 121 11.06 3.19 3.66
CA LEU A 121 11.84 2.02 4.04
C LEU A 121 11.83 1.87 5.56
N GLY A 122 11.70 0.64 6.04
CA GLY A 122 11.75 0.30 7.47
C GLY A 122 10.59 -0.58 7.90
N ASP A 123 10.80 -1.34 8.98
CA ASP A 123 9.79 -2.16 9.66
C ASP A 123 9.13 -1.42 10.82
N ASP A 124 9.61 -0.23 11.16
CA ASP A 124 9.05 0.58 12.22
C ASP A 124 7.61 1.03 11.85
N PRO A 125 6.73 1.19 12.85
CA PRO A 125 5.33 1.54 12.59
C PRO A 125 5.13 2.79 11.73
N ALA A 126 6.02 3.78 11.82
CA ALA A 126 5.88 5.02 11.05
C ALA A 126 6.28 4.83 9.58
N ALA A 127 7.33 4.04 9.29
CA ALA A 127 7.69 3.67 7.93
C ALA A 127 6.59 2.84 7.25
N LEU A 128 6.07 1.83 7.94
CA LEU A 128 4.96 1.00 7.45
C LEU A 128 3.71 1.83 7.17
N ASP A 129 3.32 2.71 8.09
CA ASP A 129 2.14 3.56 7.91
C ASP A 129 2.27 4.52 6.73
N ARG A 130 3.44 5.12 6.52
CA ARG A 130 3.72 5.97 5.35
C ARG A 130 3.69 5.17 4.05
N CYS A 131 4.31 3.99 4.05
CA CYS A 131 4.34 3.06 2.93
C CYS A 131 2.92 2.67 2.51
N PHE A 132 2.08 2.22 3.45
CA PHE A 132 0.70 1.84 3.16
C PHE A 132 -0.18 3.04 2.84
N GLU A 133 0.01 4.20 3.47
CA GLU A 133 -0.79 5.38 3.15
C GLU A 133 -0.61 5.79 1.68
N VAL A 134 0.63 5.91 1.23
CA VAL A 134 0.96 6.28 -0.15
C VAL A 134 0.40 5.23 -1.12
N GLY A 135 0.62 3.94 -0.84
CA GLY A 135 0.13 2.87 -1.70
C GLY A 135 -1.39 2.78 -1.77
N MET A 136 -2.09 2.93 -0.64
CA MET A 136 -3.56 2.93 -0.59
C MET A 136 -4.17 4.13 -1.31
N ARG A 137 -3.58 5.32 -1.18
CA ARG A 137 -4.01 6.51 -1.95
C ARG A 137 -3.81 6.30 -3.45
N MET A 138 -2.69 5.70 -3.85
CA MET A 138 -2.45 5.32 -5.26
C MET A 138 -3.47 4.27 -5.75
N LEU A 139 -3.83 3.28 -4.93
CA LEU A 139 -4.89 2.30 -5.26
C LEU A 139 -6.25 2.98 -5.41
N ALA A 140 -6.62 3.88 -4.50
CA ALA A 140 -7.86 4.64 -4.59
C ALA A 140 -7.93 5.47 -5.88
N ARG A 141 -6.84 6.18 -6.22
CA ARG A 141 -6.73 6.92 -7.49
C ARG A 141 -6.85 6.02 -8.72
N ALA A 142 -6.18 4.87 -8.72
CA ALA A 142 -6.27 3.90 -9.81
C ALA A 142 -7.70 3.38 -9.98
N ARG A 143 -8.39 3.11 -8.87
CA ARG A 143 -9.79 2.68 -8.88
C ARG A 143 -10.72 3.74 -9.47
N VAL A 144 -10.59 5.00 -9.04
CA VAL A 144 -11.39 6.12 -9.57
C VAL A 144 -11.14 6.28 -11.07
N SER A 145 -9.87 6.30 -11.47
CA SER A 145 -9.46 6.46 -12.87
C SER A 145 -10.00 5.34 -13.78
N CYS A 146 -10.12 4.13 -13.26
CA CYS A 146 -10.66 2.98 -14.00
C CYS A 146 -12.15 2.72 -13.79
N GLY A 147 -12.87 3.57 -13.05
CA GLY A 147 -14.27 3.37 -12.72
C GLY A 147 -15.21 3.29 -13.94
N ALA A 148 -14.84 3.93 -15.05
CA ALA A 148 -15.61 3.96 -16.30
C ALA A 148 -15.03 3.05 -17.41
N ALA A 149 -14.03 2.22 -17.11
CA ALA A 149 -13.26 1.49 -18.13
C ALA A 149 -13.96 0.23 -18.69
N GLY A 150 -15.22 -0.06 -18.31
CA GLY A 150 -15.97 -1.22 -18.80
C GLY A 150 -15.43 -2.58 -18.33
N VAL A 151 -14.55 -2.59 -17.34
CA VAL A 151 -13.97 -3.79 -16.70
C VAL A 151 -14.35 -3.82 -15.21
N PRO A 152 -14.30 -4.99 -14.54
CA PRO A 152 -14.47 -5.06 -13.09
C PRO A 152 -13.52 -4.08 -12.38
N TRP A 153 -14.03 -3.37 -11.37
CA TRP A 153 -13.29 -2.26 -10.75
C TRP A 153 -11.96 -2.69 -10.13
N ASP A 154 -11.91 -3.90 -9.56
CA ASP A 154 -10.74 -4.48 -8.93
C ASP A 154 -9.69 -4.85 -9.98
N PHE A 155 -10.13 -5.47 -11.08
CA PHE A 155 -9.28 -5.71 -12.24
C PHE A 155 -8.68 -4.41 -12.78
N GLY A 156 -9.50 -3.40 -13.04
CA GLY A 156 -9.07 -2.10 -13.57
C GLY A 156 -8.09 -1.38 -12.64
N MET A 157 -8.42 -1.33 -11.35
CA MET A 157 -7.56 -0.77 -10.30
C MET A 157 -6.19 -1.45 -10.27
N PHE A 158 -6.14 -2.79 -10.21
CA PHE A 158 -4.86 -3.50 -10.15
C PHE A 158 -4.06 -3.41 -11.45
N SER A 159 -4.73 -3.41 -12.61
CA SER A 159 -4.09 -3.17 -13.90
C SER A 159 -3.43 -1.79 -13.96
N MET A 160 -4.14 -0.75 -13.54
CA MET A 160 -3.59 0.61 -13.57
C MET A 160 -2.53 0.82 -12.50
N TYR A 161 -2.72 0.28 -11.30
CA TYR A 161 -1.74 0.38 -10.22
C TYR A 161 -0.40 -0.28 -10.60
N GLY A 162 -0.43 -1.53 -11.08
CA GLY A 162 0.80 -2.24 -11.44
C GLY A 162 1.36 -1.89 -12.82
N GLY A 163 0.50 -1.47 -13.76
CA GLY A 163 0.91 -1.11 -15.13
C GLY A 163 1.12 0.39 -15.36
N GLY A 164 0.74 1.24 -14.41
CA GLY A 164 0.94 2.69 -14.40
C GLY A 164 0.06 3.52 -15.35
N LYS A 165 -0.49 2.94 -16.42
CA LYS A 165 -1.15 3.74 -17.50
C LYS A 165 -2.43 3.16 -18.10
N SER A 166 -2.79 1.91 -17.79
CA SER A 166 -3.92 1.23 -18.44
C SER A 166 -4.79 0.48 -17.44
N CYS A 167 -6.11 0.62 -17.61
CA CYS A 167 -7.11 -0.16 -16.88
C CYS A 167 -7.28 -1.60 -17.41
N ASN A 168 -6.54 -1.95 -18.47
CA ASN A 168 -6.61 -3.28 -19.08
C ASN A 168 -5.20 -3.82 -19.31
N VAL A 169 -4.60 -4.34 -18.23
CA VAL A 169 -3.32 -5.07 -18.25
C VAL A 169 -3.61 -6.47 -17.75
N PRO A 170 -4.00 -7.41 -18.64
CA PRO A 170 -4.59 -8.68 -18.24
C PRO A 170 -3.75 -9.52 -17.29
N PRO A 171 -2.41 -9.70 -17.46
CA PRO A 171 -1.62 -10.54 -16.55
C PRO A 171 -1.65 -10.05 -15.11
N ILE A 172 -1.47 -8.74 -14.90
CA ILE A 172 -1.45 -8.11 -13.57
C ILE A 172 -2.87 -8.04 -13.01
N GLY A 173 -3.82 -7.53 -13.79
CA GLY A 173 -5.19 -7.31 -13.36
C GLY A 173 -5.88 -8.61 -12.95
N ARG A 174 -5.80 -9.67 -13.77
CA ARG A 174 -6.45 -10.96 -13.46
C ARG A 174 -5.88 -11.60 -12.21
N THR A 175 -4.56 -11.63 -12.10
CA THR A 175 -3.86 -12.34 -11.02
C THR A 175 -4.15 -11.68 -9.67
N ARG A 176 -4.05 -10.35 -9.59
CA ARG A 176 -4.31 -9.60 -8.36
C ARG A 176 -5.80 -9.55 -8.01
N SER A 177 -6.69 -9.33 -8.99
CA SER A 177 -8.15 -9.40 -8.79
C SER A 177 -8.57 -10.76 -8.21
N ARG A 178 -8.06 -11.88 -8.76
CA ARG A 178 -8.35 -13.22 -8.23
C ARG A 178 -7.88 -13.39 -6.78
N THR A 179 -6.68 -12.92 -6.44
CA THR A 179 -6.20 -12.96 -5.05
C THR A 179 -7.07 -12.12 -4.13
N PHE A 180 -7.41 -10.89 -4.53
CA PHE A 180 -8.29 -10.01 -3.77
C PHE A 180 -9.66 -10.65 -3.52
N GLN A 181 -10.29 -11.21 -4.54
CA GLN A 181 -11.58 -11.89 -4.43
C GLN A 181 -11.53 -13.08 -3.48
N LYS A 182 -10.45 -13.88 -3.53
CA LYS A 182 -10.24 -14.98 -2.57
C LYS A 182 -10.13 -14.45 -1.14
N LEU A 183 -9.31 -13.44 -0.89
CA LEU A 183 -9.16 -12.85 0.45
C LEU A 183 -10.47 -12.25 0.95
N ASN A 184 -11.23 -11.58 0.07
CA ASN A 184 -12.50 -10.96 0.43
C ASN A 184 -13.60 -11.98 0.74
N ALA A 185 -13.60 -13.13 0.06
CA ALA A 185 -14.52 -14.23 0.33
C ALA A 185 -14.11 -15.10 1.54
N THR A 186 -12.89 -14.95 2.04
CA THR A 186 -12.39 -15.76 3.15
C THR A 186 -12.86 -15.19 4.49
N GLU A 187 -13.47 -16.03 5.32
CA GLU A 187 -13.69 -15.71 6.73
C GLU A 187 -12.35 -15.74 7.48
N PRO A 188 -11.96 -14.65 8.15
CA PRO A 188 -10.74 -14.63 8.92
C PRO A 188 -10.89 -15.58 10.12
N LYS A 189 -10.10 -16.66 10.13
CA LYS A 189 -9.92 -17.52 11.30
C LYS A 189 -8.55 -17.20 11.88
N LEU A 190 -8.52 -16.45 12.97
CA LEU A 190 -7.29 -16.28 13.73
C LEU A 190 -7.12 -17.53 14.63
N ALA A 191 -5.93 -18.11 14.65
CA ALA A 191 -5.59 -19.03 15.72
C ALA A 191 -5.59 -18.26 17.05
N GLU A 192 -6.09 -18.85 18.13
CA GLU A 192 -6.13 -18.21 19.45
C GLU A 192 -4.75 -17.66 19.87
N GLU A 193 -3.68 -18.43 19.60
CA GLU A 193 -2.30 -18.05 19.88
C GLU A 193 -1.82 -16.78 19.14
N LEU A 194 -2.49 -16.39 18.06
CA LEU A 194 -2.16 -15.20 17.28
C LEU A 194 -3.03 -13.99 17.64
N ALA A 195 -4.08 -14.16 18.44
CA ALA A 195 -4.98 -13.08 18.82
C ALA A 195 -4.24 -12.00 19.64
N GLU A 196 -3.43 -12.45 20.59
CA GLU A 196 -2.62 -11.56 21.46
C GLU A 196 -1.59 -10.73 20.70
N LEU A 197 -1.18 -11.16 19.50
CA LEU A 197 -0.22 -10.42 18.66
C LEU A 197 -0.89 -9.31 17.84
N VAL A 198 -2.22 -9.35 17.69
CA VAL A 198 -3.01 -8.44 16.85
C VAL A 198 -3.76 -7.40 17.68
N GLU A 199 -4.02 -7.67 18.96
CA GLU A 199 -4.45 -6.69 19.97
C GLU A 199 -3.37 -5.62 20.24
#